data_AF-A0A0C2GA71-F1
#
_entry.id   AF-A0A0C2GA71-F1
#
_cell.length_a   1.000
_cell.length_b   1.000
_cell.length_c   1.000
_cell.angle_alpha   90.00
_cell.angle_beta   90.00
_cell.angle_gamma   90.00
#
_symmetry.space_group_name_H-M   'P 1'
#
loop_
_entity.id
_entity.type
_entity.pdbx_description
1 polymer ?
#
loop_
_entity_poly.entity_id
_entity_poly.type
_entity_poly.pdbx_seq_one_letter_code
_entity_poly.pdbx_strand_id
1 'polypeptide(L)'
;MSPTTNTRIDKYGGSPQNRMRVIQEVYESIRKEIDTSTGFLVGVKTNSVEFQEKGLSIEDAKQMCRMMERCGFDFVELSGGNIEIPAFRHMRDSTRKREAFFLDFAEQIRPVFEKAIVYVTGGFRTAPAMVNAICDGITDGIGLGRPITAEPDLPAKILRGECLSAADTKLDPDDYMLTATASNMQMGQMGKRPFAELKNVCDDIADLSNPKEAENYKKASEQYYKDMKATADRGEAIHGVLEYVNIVP
;
A
#
# COMPACT_ATOMS: atom_id res chain seq x y z
N MET A 1 4.16 -9.03 -13.89
CA MET A 1 4.36 -10.50 -13.71
C MET A 1 3.09 -11.31 -13.96
N SER A 2 1.91 -10.68 -13.93
CA SER A 2 0.63 -11.32 -14.26
C SER A 2 0.63 -12.01 -15.63
N PRO A 3 0.03 -13.21 -15.75
CA PRO A 3 -0.25 -13.81 -17.04
C PRO A 3 -1.37 -13.11 -17.82
N THR A 4 -2.25 -12.33 -17.16
CA THR A 4 -3.41 -11.69 -17.83
C THR A 4 -3.01 -10.43 -18.59
N THR A 5 -2.01 -9.69 -18.09
CA THR A 5 -1.50 -8.46 -18.73
C THR A 5 -0.22 -8.66 -19.53
N ASN A 6 0.61 -9.65 -19.18
CA ASN A 6 1.80 -9.99 -19.97
C ASN A 6 1.53 -11.22 -20.87
N THR A 7 1.03 -10.93 -22.07
CA THR A 7 0.74 -11.92 -23.13
C THR A 7 1.88 -12.07 -24.14
N ARG A 8 3.10 -11.61 -23.79
CA ARG A 8 4.26 -11.69 -24.68
C ARG A 8 4.67 -13.16 -24.92
N ILE A 9 5.24 -13.40 -26.10
CA ILE A 9 5.75 -14.71 -26.53
C ILE A 9 7.27 -14.77 -26.63
N ASP A 10 7.95 -13.68 -26.29
CA ASP A 10 9.41 -13.61 -26.29
C ASP A 10 10.00 -14.02 -24.93
N LYS A 11 11.31 -13.77 -24.72
CA LYS A 11 12.00 -14.14 -23.47
C LYS A 11 11.47 -13.44 -22.20
N TYR A 12 10.55 -12.48 -22.33
CA TYR A 12 9.94 -11.73 -21.23
C TYR A 12 8.47 -12.12 -20.95
N GLY A 13 7.91 -13.10 -21.69
CA GLY A 13 6.54 -13.59 -21.48
C GLY A 13 6.43 -15.11 -21.50
N GLY A 14 5.19 -15.61 -21.39
CA GLY A 14 4.94 -17.05 -21.27
C GLY A 14 5.19 -17.55 -19.86
N SER A 15 6.31 -18.24 -19.62
CA SER A 15 6.59 -18.89 -18.33
C SER A 15 6.76 -17.90 -17.16
N PRO A 16 6.49 -18.31 -15.91
CA PRO A 16 6.76 -17.48 -14.72
C PRO A 16 8.20 -16.94 -14.68
N GLN A 17 9.19 -17.75 -15.08
CA GLN A 17 10.59 -17.35 -15.15
C GLN A 17 10.81 -16.18 -16.12
N ASN A 18 10.21 -16.25 -17.31
CA ASN A 18 10.32 -15.18 -18.29
C ASN A 18 9.60 -13.91 -17.83
N ARG A 19 8.44 -14.04 -17.18
CA ARG A 19 7.69 -12.88 -16.66
C ARG A 19 8.42 -12.20 -15.48
N MET A 20 9.20 -12.95 -14.70
CA MET A 20 10.04 -12.44 -13.60
C MET A 20 11.38 -11.87 -14.09
N ARG A 21 11.82 -12.23 -15.31
CA ARG A 21 13.13 -11.85 -15.87
C ARG A 21 13.42 -10.36 -15.76
N VAL A 22 12.44 -9.50 -16.05
CA VAL A 22 12.63 -8.04 -15.97
C VAL A 22 12.99 -7.58 -14.56
N ILE A 23 12.38 -8.17 -13.53
CA ILE A 23 12.66 -7.83 -12.12
C ILE A 23 14.04 -8.33 -11.71
N GLN A 24 14.43 -9.53 -12.17
CA GLN A 24 15.76 -10.06 -11.95
C GLN A 24 16.83 -9.19 -12.62
N GLU A 25 16.65 -8.82 -13.90
CA GLU A 25 17.59 -7.97 -14.64
C GLU A 25 17.75 -6.58 -13.98
N VAL A 26 16.66 -6.02 -13.42
CA VAL A 26 16.70 -4.78 -12.62
C VAL A 26 17.52 -4.95 -11.34
N TYR A 27 17.27 -6.00 -10.56
CA TYR A 27 18.05 -6.28 -9.35
C TYR A 27 19.55 -6.46 -9.65
N GLU A 28 19.87 -7.27 -10.65
CA GLU A 28 21.25 -7.49 -11.08
C GLU A 28 21.92 -6.20 -11.53
N SER A 29 21.20 -5.31 -12.21
CA SER A 29 21.73 -4.01 -12.62
C SER A 29 21.97 -3.09 -11.42
N ILE A 30 21.07 -3.07 -10.43
CA ILE A 30 21.29 -2.34 -9.16
C ILE A 30 22.54 -2.87 -8.46
N ARG A 31 22.72 -4.20 -8.38
CA ARG A 31 23.89 -4.80 -7.70
C ARG A 31 25.21 -4.65 -8.45
N LYS A 32 25.19 -4.46 -9.77
CA LYS A 32 26.39 -4.10 -10.53
C LYS A 32 26.90 -2.71 -10.19
N GLU A 33 25.99 -1.77 -9.94
CA GLU A 33 26.34 -0.39 -9.57
C GLU A 33 26.57 -0.22 -8.07
N ILE A 34 25.84 -0.99 -7.24
CA ILE A 34 25.85 -0.90 -5.78
C ILE A 34 26.12 -2.28 -5.19
N ASP A 35 27.40 -2.53 -4.90
CA ASP A 35 27.83 -3.80 -4.32
C ASP A 35 27.22 -4.04 -2.92
N THR A 36 27.02 -5.32 -2.59
CA THR A 36 26.46 -5.75 -1.30
C THR A 36 27.29 -5.30 -0.09
N SER A 37 28.61 -5.12 -0.24
CA SER A 37 29.49 -4.65 0.84
C SER A 37 29.21 -3.23 1.32
N THR A 38 28.46 -2.44 0.54
CA THR A 38 28.02 -1.09 0.93
C THR A 38 26.99 -1.11 2.07
N GLY A 39 26.35 -2.26 2.31
CA GLY A 39 25.21 -2.37 3.23
C GLY A 39 23.91 -1.75 2.69
N PHE A 40 23.86 -1.36 1.41
CA PHE A 40 22.65 -0.81 0.79
C PHE A 40 21.59 -1.91 0.60
N LEU A 41 20.41 -1.69 1.19
CA LEU A 41 19.29 -2.62 1.13
C LEU A 41 18.47 -2.45 -0.15
N VAL A 42 18.13 -3.56 -0.79
CA VAL A 42 17.28 -3.62 -1.98
C VAL A 42 16.11 -4.55 -1.69
N GLY A 43 14.91 -3.99 -1.63
CA GLY A 43 13.68 -4.75 -1.47
C GLY A 43 12.79 -4.75 -2.71
N VAL A 44 11.81 -5.65 -2.70
CA VAL A 44 10.78 -5.73 -3.76
C VAL A 44 9.39 -5.80 -3.15
N LYS A 45 8.46 -5.01 -3.69
CA LYS A 45 7.05 -5.10 -3.36
C LYS A 45 6.32 -5.90 -4.44
N THR A 46 5.53 -6.89 -4.03
CA THR A 46 4.78 -7.77 -4.93
C THR A 46 3.38 -8.03 -4.41
N ASN A 47 2.46 -8.29 -5.35
CA ASN A 47 1.10 -8.70 -5.00
C ASN A 47 1.07 -10.21 -4.76
N SER A 48 0.40 -10.59 -3.67
CA SER A 48 0.30 -11.97 -3.18
C SER A 48 -0.67 -12.81 -4.02
N VAL A 49 -1.75 -12.21 -4.52
CA VAL A 49 -2.76 -12.84 -5.39
C VAL A 49 -3.43 -11.79 -6.27
N GLU A 50 -3.76 -12.17 -7.50
CA GLU A 50 -4.67 -11.42 -8.37
C GLU A 50 -6.07 -12.01 -8.25
N PHE A 51 -7.04 -11.22 -7.79
CA PHE A 51 -8.44 -11.65 -7.61
C PHE A 51 -9.22 -11.67 -8.94
N GLN A 52 -8.59 -12.19 -10.00
CA GLN A 52 -9.16 -12.32 -11.34
C GLN A 52 -9.25 -13.78 -11.74
N GLU A 53 -10.25 -14.10 -12.56
CA GLU A 53 -10.30 -15.38 -13.26
C GLU A 53 -9.05 -15.52 -14.13
N LYS A 54 -8.26 -16.59 -13.90
CA LYS A 54 -6.92 -16.83 -14.51
C LYS A 54 -5.79 -15.86 -14.08
N GLY A 55 -5.97 -15.14 -12.97
CA GLY A 55 -4.90 -14.37 -12.33
C GLY A 55 -3.82 -15.25 -11.69
N LEU A 56 -2.79 -14.61 -11.14
CA LEU A 56 -1.75 -15.25 -10.32
C LEU A 56 -2.34 -16.11 -9.19
N SER A 57 -2.16 -17.43 -9.28
CA SER A 57 -2.54 -18.36 -8.21
C SER A 57 -1.57 -18.27 -7.02
N ILE A 58 -1.95 -18.84 -5.86
CA ILE A 58 -1.06 -18.89 -4.68
C ILE A 58 0.23 -19.67 -4.95
N GLU A 59 0.17 -20.72 -5.77
CA GLU A 59 1.37 -21.51 -6.11
C GLU A 59 2.27 -20.77 -7.10
N ASP A 60 1.68 -20.01 -8.04
CA ASP A 60 2.45 -19.09 -8.89
C ASP A 60 3.12 -18.00 -8.04
N ALA A 61 2.41 -17.43 -7.06
CA ALA A 61 2.94 -16.43 -6.15
C ALA A 61 4.10 -17.00 -5.32
N LYS A 62 3.95 -18.21 -4.75
CA LYS A 62 5.06 -18.91 -4.07
C LYS A 62 6.23 -19.18 -5.00
N GLN A 63 5.99 -19.55 -6.26
CA GLN A 63 7.06 -19.75 -7.23
C GLN A 63 7.82 -18.46 -7.52
N MET A 64 7.11 -17.34 -7.70
CA MET A 64 7.73 -16.03 -7.89
C MET A 64 8.49 -15.58 -6.64
N CYS A 65 7.94 -15.78 -5.44
CA CYS A 65 8.60 -15.47 -4.18
C CYS A 65 9.89 -16.31 -3.99
N ARG A 66 9.87 -17.60 -4.37
CA ARG A 66 11.09 -18.45 -4.40
C ARG A 66 12.14 -17.93 -5.37
N MET A 67 11.73 -17.29 -6.46
CA MET A 67 12.67 -16.65 -7.39
C MET A 67 13.24 -15.36 -6.81
N MET A 68 12.42 -14.55 -6.15
CA MET A 68 12.86 -13.32 -5.46
C MET A 68 13.85 -13.63 -4.33
N GLU A 69 13.55 -14.62 -3.48
CA GLU A 69 14.46 -15.09 -2.43
C GLU A 69 15.82 -15.50 -3.01
N ARG A 70 15.83 -16.23 -4.13
CA ARG A 70 17.08 -16.63 -4.82
C ARG A 70 17.83 -15.45 -5.44
N CYS A 71 17.14 -14.39 -5.86
CA CYS A 71 17.80 -13.18 -6.36
C CYS A 71 18.61 -12.50 -5.25
N GLY A 72 18.18 -12.62 -3.99
CA GLY A 72 18.86 -12.01 -2.85
C GLY A 72 18.34 -10.61 -2.51
N PHE A 73 17.04 -10.35 -2.71
CA PHE A 73 16.41 -9.17 -2.12
C PHE A 73 16.53 -9.21 -0.60
N ASP A 74 16.85 -8.08 0.02
CA ASP A 74 17.02 -7.98 1.47
C ASP A 74 15.66 -8.02 2.19
N PHE A 75 14.61 -7.52 1.54
CA PHE A 75 13.24 -7.62 2.01
C PHE A 75 12.23 -7.77 0.88
N VAL A 76 11.10 -8.41 1.20
CA VAL A 76 9.94 -8.51 0.31
C VAL A 76 8.72 -7.96 1.01
N GLU A 77 8.04 -7.01 0.36
CA GLU A 77 6.77 -6.49 0.83
C GLU A 77 5.62 -7.17 0.08
N LEU A 78 4.80 -7.92 0.81
CA LEU A 78 3.60 -8.57 0.31
C LEU A 78 2.41 -7.62 0.45
N SER A 79 1.80 -7.29 -0.68
CA SER A 79 0.49 -6.64 -0.75
C SER A 79 -0.50 -7.54 -1.49
N GLY A 80 -1.69 -7.07 -1.84
CA GLY A 80 -2.60 -7.80 -2.72
C GLY A 80 -3.62 -6.89 -3.39
N GLY A 81 -4.37 -7.47 -4.33
CA GLY A 81 -5.25 -6.72 -5.22
C GLY A 81 -4.54 -6.30 -6.50
N ASN A 82 -5.34 -5.93 -7.51
CA ASN A 82 -4.85 -5.33 -8.75
C ASN A 82 -5.66 -4.06 -9.04
N ILE A 83 -5.15 -3.23 -9.96
CA ILE A 83 -5.76 -1.94 -10.31
C ILE A 83 -7.16 -2.14 -10.92
N GLU A 84 -7.37 -3.25 -11.62
CA GLU A 84 -8.62 -3.55 -12.35
C GLU A 84 -9.76 -4.05 -11.44
N ILE A 85 -9.44 -4.75 -10.35
CA ILE A 85 -10.36 -5.17 -9.29
C ILE A 85 -9.65 -4.92 -7.96
N PRO A 86 -9.88 -3.76 -7.32
CA PRO A 86 -9.37 -3.52 -5.99
C PRO A 86 -9.85 -4.65 -5.07
N ALA A 87 -8.92 -5.33 -4.39
CA ALA A 87 -9.23 -6.45 -3.48
C ALA A 87 -10.28 -6.12 -2.39
N PHE A 88 -10.54 -4.83 -2.20
CA PHE A 88 -11.51 -4.27 -1.26
C PHE A 88 -12.99 -4.53 -1.64
N ARG A 89 -13.33 -4.82 -2.92
CA ARG A 89 -14.74 -4.93 -3.35
C ARG A 89 -15.44 -6.26 -3.03
N HIS A 90 -14.72 -7.31 -2.63
CA HIS A 90 -15.29 -8.65 -2.41
C HIS A 90 -14.90 -9.23 -1.05
N MET A 91 -15.20 -8.49 0.02
CA MET A 91 -14.84 -8.90 1.38
C MET A 91 -15.88 -9.81 2.04
N ARG A 92 -15.38 -10.82 2.76
CA ARG A 92 -16.13 -11.48 3.83
C ARG A 92 -15.98 -10.68 5.12
N ASP A 93 -17.03 -10.60 5.93
CA ASP A 93 -17.00 -9.85 7.20
C ASP A 93 -15.94 -10.38 8.20
N SER A 94 -15.55 -11.65 8.10
CA SER A 94 -14.47 -12.24 8.90
C SER A 94 -13.09 -11.69 8.57
N THR A 95 -12.85 -11.29 7.31
CA THR A 95 -11.61 -10.63 6.88
C THR A 95 -11.57 -9.17 7.34
N ARG A 96 -12.73 -8.50 7.42
CA ARG A 96 -12.87 -7.15 7.99
C ARG A 96 -12.49 -7.13 9.48
N LYS A 97 -13.03 -8.07 10.26
CA LYS A 97 -12.78 -8.15 11.72
C LYS A 97 -11.33 -8.44 12.09
N ARG A 98 -10.54 -9.04 11.19
CA ARG A 98 -9.12 -9.36 11.43
C ARG A 98 -8.15 -8.25 10.98
N GLU A 99 -8.64 -7.16 10.38
CA GLU A 99 -7.80 -6.05 9.83
C GLU A 99 -6.74 -6.52 8.83
N ALA A 100 -7.02 -7.63 8.16
CA ALA A 100 -6.01 -8.50 7.58
C ALA A 100 -6.37 -8.88 6.16
N PHE A 101 -6.30 -7.93 5.23
CA PHE A 101 -6.67 -8.17 3.83
C PHE A 101 -5.84 -9.30 3.19
N PHE A 102 -4.59 -9.45 3.63
CA PHE A 102 -3.63 -10.36 3.01
C PHE A 102 -2.97 -11.34 3.98
N LEU A 103 -3.32 -11.37 5.28
CA LEU A 103 -2.63 -12.25 6.24
C LEU A 103 -2.77 -13.72 5.86
N ASP A 104 -3.95 -14.19 5.46
CA ASP A 104 -4.15 -15.60 5.07
C ASP A 104 -3.27 -16.00 3.86
N PHE A 105 -2.93 -15.05 2.98
CA PHE A 105 -2.01 -15.28 1.86
C PHE A 105 -0.55 -15.14 2.27
N ALA A 106 -0.24 -14.13 3.09
CA ALA A 106 1.09 -13.93 3.64
C ALA A 106 1.52 -15.14 4.48
N GLU A 107 0.63 -15.71 5.28
CA GLU A 107 0.89 -16.91 6.09
C GLU A 107 1.30 -18.11 5.21
N GLN A 108 0.69 -18.26 4.04
CA GLN A 108 1.03 -19.33 3.10
C GLN A 108 2.33 -19.07 2.32
N ILE A 109 2.68 -17.80 2.09
CA ILE A 109 3.85 -17.41 1.30
C ILE A 109 5.08 -17.24 2.19
N ARG A 110 4.94 -16.74 3.42
CA ARG A 110 6.03 -16.42 4.35
C ARG A 110 7.04 -17.57 4.53
N PRO A 111 6.64 -18.85 4.61
CA PRO A 111 7.59 -19.98 4.72
C PRO A 111 8.53 -20.15 3.51
N VAL A 112 8.29 -19.47 2.39
CA VAL A 112 9.18 -19.46 1.23
C VAL A 112 10.46 -18.67 1.49
N PHE A 113 10.42 -17.68 2.38
CA PHE A 113 11.52 -16.77 2.65
C PHE A 113 12.35 -17.26 3.83
N GLU A 114 13.62 -17.56 3.59
CA GLU A 114 14.56 -18.00 4.61
C GLU A 114 15.46 -16.85 5.08
N LYS A 115 15.81 -15.94 4.16
CA LYS A 115 16.74 -14.84 4.38
C LYS A 115 16.09 -13.47 4.26
N ALA A 116 15.22 -13.27 3.27
CA ALA A 116 14.57 -11.98 3.08
C ALA A 116 13.64 -11.65 4.25
N ILE A 117 13.69 -10.40 4.73
CA ILE A 117 12.73 -9.87 5.70
C ILE A 117 11.40 -9.66 5.00
N VAL A 118 10.31 -10.15 5.59
CA VAL A 118 8.97 -10.06 4.98
C VAL A 118 8.15 -8.98 5.66
N TYR A 119 7.70 -8.02 4.87
CA TYR A 119 6.72 -7.02 5.28
C TYR A 119 5.35 -7.37 4.69
N VAL A 120 4.28 -7.09 5.44
CA VAL A 120 2.91 -7.16 4.92
C VAL A 120 2.27 -5.79 5.01
N THR A 121 1.68 -5.36 3.90
CA THR A 121 0.98 -4.07 3.81
C THR A 121 -0.45 -4.29 3.35
N GLY A 122 -1.39 -3.84 4.18
CA GLY A 122 -2.80 -3.83 3.83
C GLY A 122 -3.69 -3.94 5.04
N GLY A 123 -4.30 -2.84 5.45
CA GLY A 123 -5.46 -2.83 6.34
C GLY A 123 -5.21 -2.76 7.82
N PHE A 124 -3.96 -2.90 8.26
CA PHE A 124 -3.63 -2.69 9.66
C PHE A 124 -4.04 -1.31 10.14
N ARG A 125 -4.81 -1.26 11.22
CA ARG A 125 -5.19 -0.01 11.90
C ARG A 125 -4.86 -0.04 13.38
N THR A 126 -4.85 -1.21 14.01
CA THR A 126 -4.69 -1.35 15.45
C THR A 126 -3.37 -2.02 15.84
N ALA A 127 -2.79 -1.57 16.94
CA ALA A 127 -1.55 -2.12 17.48
C ALA A 127 -1.68 -3.63 17.80
N PRO A 128 -2.78 -4.13 18.41
CA PRO A 128 -2.97 -5.57 18.59
C PRO A 128 -2.93 -6.37 17.29
N ALA A 129 -3.58 -5.90 16.21
CA ALA A 129 -3.55 -6.60 14.92
C ALA A 129 -2.13 -6.65 14.33
N MET A 130 -1.40 -5.54 14.42
CA MET A 130 0.00 -5.45 13.98
C MET A 130 0.92 -6.38 14.77
N VAL A 131 0.80 -6.35 16.10
CA VAL A 131 1.62 -7.19 17.00
C VAL A 131 1.32 -8.67 16.79
N ASN A 132 0.04 -9.05 16.72
CA ASN A 132 -0.34 -10.44 16.50
C ASN A 132 0.21 -10.97 15.16
N ALA A 133 0.14 -10.19 14.08
CA ALA A 133 0.70 -10.61 12.78
C ALA A 133 2.22 -10.91 12.83
N ILE A 134 2.96 -10.17 13.66
CA ILE A 134 4.39 -10.42 13.89
C ILE A 134 4.59 -11.64 14.81
N CYS A 135 3.89 -11.68 15.95
CA CYS A 135 4.03 -12.75 16.94
C CYS A 135 3.61 -14.12 16.39
N ASP A 136 2.63 -14.15 15.49
CA ASP A 136 2.17 -15.36 14.81
C ASP A 136 3.12 -15.79 13.68
N GLY A 137 4.20 -15.04 13.42
CA GLY A 137 5.20 -15.36 12.41
C GLY A 137 4.72 -15.18 10.98
N ILE A 138 3.61 -14.45 10.75
CA ILE A 138 3.06 -14.20 9.42
C ILE A 138 3.92 -13.20 8.64
N THR A 139 4.56 -12.27 9.36
CA THR A 139 5.42 -11.24 8.78
C THR A 139 6.48 -10.80 9.79
N ASP A 140 7.61 -10.32 9.30
CA ASP A 140 8.67 -9.74 10.13
C ASP A 140 8.49 -8.23 10.37
N GLY A 141 7.63 -7.56 9.57
CA GLY A 141 7.33 -6.14 9.69
C GLY A 141 5.99 -5.73 9.08
N ILE A 142 5.52 -4.54 9.46
CA ILE A 142 4.21 -4.01 9.07
C ILE A 142 4.39 -2.80 8.18
N GLY A 143 3.70 -2.77 7.04
CA GLY A 143 3.56 -1.55 6.25
C GLY A 143 2.22 -0.86 6.45
N LEU A 144 2.25 0.45 6.58
CA LEU A 144 1.10 1.32 6.75
C LEU A 144 0.96 2.28 5.55
N GLY A 145 -0.28 2.48 5.11
CA GLY A 145 -0.61 3.38 4.00
C GLY A 145 -1.54 4.51 4.46
N ARG A 146 -2.84 4.40 4.18
CA ARG A 146 -3.85 5.43 4.52
C ARG A 146 -3.77 5.97 5.96
N PRO A 147 -3.52 5.17 7.02
CA PRO A 147 -3.40 5.71 8.38
C PRO A 147 -2.29 6.76 8.54
N ILE A 148 -1.12 6.54 7.93
CA ILE A 148 0.03 7.45 8.08
C ILE A 148 -0.11 8.72 7.21
N THR A 149 -1.06 8.76 6.27
CA THR A 149 -1.40 10.00 5.58
C THR A 149 -2.21 10.94 6.46
N ALA A 150 -3.02 10.41 7.38
CA ALA A 150 -3.74 11.23 8.35
C ALA A 150 -2.87 11.57 9.58
N GLU A 151 -2.00 10.65 9.99
CA GLU A 151 -1.22 10.77 11.22
C GLU A 151 0.21 10.25 11.00
N PRO A 152 1.15 11.07 10.50
CA PRO A 152 2.51 10.65 10.13
C PRO A 152 3.32 10.02 11.28
N ASP A 153 3.07 10.45 12.52
CA ASP A 153 3.72 9.93 13.72
C ASP A 153 2.97 8.78 14.39
N LEU A 154 1.91 8.25 13.78
CA LEU A 154 1.16 7.10 14.29
C LEU A 154 2.06 5.93 14.73
N PRO A 155 3.07 5.48 13.95
CA PRO A 155 3.95 4.41 14.40
C PRO A 155 4.68 4.75 15.70
N ALA A 156 5.15 5.99 15.83
CA ALA A 156 5.88 6.44 17.01
C ALA A 156 4.95 6.54 18.22
N LYS A 157 3.71 7.01 18.04
CA LYS A 157 2.66 7.05 19.08
C LYS A 157 2.30 5.65 19.57
N ILE A 158 2.15 4.68 18.66
CA ILE A 158 1.91 3.27 19.00
C ILE A 158 3.07 2.71 19.84
N LEU A 159 4.31 2.93 19.40
CA LEU A 159 5.50 2.44 20.12
C LEU A 159 5.67 3.07 21.50
N ARG A 160 5.22 4.32 21.69
CA ARG A 160 5.19 5.00 23.00
C ARG A 160 3.97 4.65 23.86
N GLY A 161 3.00 3.92 23.31
CA GLY A 161 1.75 3.58 24.00
C GLY A 161 0.77 4.75 24.15
N GLU A 162 0.93 5.81 23.36
CA GLU A 162 0.06 7.00 23.37
C GLU A 162 -1.29 6.71 22.70
N CYS A 163 -1.29 5.83 21.69
CA CYS A 163 -2.50 5.30 21.08
C CYS A 163 -2.30 3.83 20.70
N LEU A 164 -3.40 3.09 20.54
CA LEU A 164 -3.39 1.69 20.11
C LEU A 164 -4.06 1.48 18.75
N SER A 165 -4.44 2.56 18.07
CA SER A 165 -5.13 2.50 16.79
C SER A 165 -5.01 3.80 16.02
N ALA A 166 -5.02 3.70 14.70
CA ALA A 166 -5.26 4.83 13.80
C ALA A 166 -6.59 5.51 14.10
N ALA A 167 -6.68 6.81 13.85
CA ALA A 167 -7.92 7.57 13.96
C ALA A 167 -9.07 6.95 13.14
N ASP A 168 -10.28 6.97 13.68
CA ASP A 168 -11.49 6.52 13.00
C ASP A 168 -12.03 7.62 12.08
N THR A 169 -11.52 7.63 10.84
CA THR A 169 -11.97 8.55 9.79
C THR A 169 -13.46 8.36 9.54
N LYS A 170 -14.25 9.43 9.48
CA LYS A 170 -15.70 9.39 9.19
C LYS A 170 -16.01 9.23 7.69
N LEU A 171 -15.11 8.54 6.99
CA LEU A 171 -15.23 8.12 5.59
C LEU A 171 -15.57 6.64 5.54
N ASP A 172 -16.27 6.23 4.49
CA ASP A 172 -16.48 4.81 4.22
C ASP A 172 -15.13 4.18 3.80
N PRO A 173 -14.57 3.22 4.57
CA PRO A 173 -13.30 2.59 4.23
C PRO A 173 -13.34 1.76 2.93
N ASP A 174 -14.55 1.39 2.47
CA ASP A 174 -14.79 0.62 1.25
C ASP A 174 -14.93 1.53 0.02
N ASP A 175 -15.15 2.83 0.21
CA ASP A 175 -15.03 3.81 -0.87
C ASP A 175 -13.56 4.10 -1.15
N TYR A 176 -12.97 3.25 -1.99
CA TYR A 176 -11.58 3.36 -2.38
C TYR A 176 -11.26 4.70 -3.05
N MET A 177 -12.13 5.21 -3.92
CA MET A 177 -11.88 6.48 -4.61
C MET A 177 -11.85 7.64 -3.63
N LEU A 178 -12.83 7.69 -2.72
CA LEU A 178 -12.90 8.71 -1.67
C LEU A 178 -11.69 8.63 -0.73
N THR A 179 -11.33 7.44 -0.26
CA THR A 179 -10.22 7.29 0.70
C THR A 179 -8.83 7.46 0.07
N ALA A 180 -8.66 7.08 -1.21
CA ALA A 180 -7.43 7.35 -1.96
C ALA A 180 -7.26 8.84 -2.26
N THR A 181 -8.34 9.53 -2.64
CA THR A 181 -8.33 10.99 -2.82
C THR A 181 -7.97 11.70 -1.52
N ALA A 182 -8.48 11.22 -0.38
CA ALA A 182 -8.15 11.76 0.94
C ALA A 182 -6.66 11.62 1.24
N SER A 183 -6.11 10.44 0.96
CA SER A 183 -4.69 10.14 1.20
C SER A 183 -3.79 11.04 0.35
N ASN A 184 -4.11 11.24 -0.94
CA ASN A 184 -3.36 12.13 -1.82
C ASN A 184 -3.44 13.59 -1.37
N MET A 185 -4.63 14.04 -0.96
CA MET A 185 -4.86 15.38 -0.45
C MET A 185 -4.07 15.63 0.84
N GLN A 186 -4.09 14.70 1.80
CA GLN A 186 -3.31 14.80 3.03
C GLN A 186 -1.81 14.77 2.79
N MET A 187 -1.30 13.91 1.90
CA MET A 187 0.12 13.95 1.49
C MET A 187 0.49 15.27 0.83
N GLY A 188 -0.42 15.85 0.04
CA GLY A 188 -0.26 17.19 -0.52
C GLY A 188 -0.17 18.26 0.56
N GLN A 189 -1.00 18.18 1.61
CA GLN A 189 -0.97 19.08 2.76
C GLN A 189 0.33 18.99 3.55
N MET A 190 0.83 17.77 3.81
CA MET A 190 2.14 17.56 4.45
C MET A 190 3.28 18.27 3.72
N GLY A 191 3.20 18.33 2.39
CA GLY A 191 4.23 18.95 1.55
C GLY A 191 4.19 20.48 1.52
N LYS A 192 3.19 21.13 2.13
CA LYS A 192 3.01 22.59 2.03
C LYS A 192 4.00 23.40 2.86
N ARG A 193 4.54 22.85 3.94
CA ARG A 193 5.45 23.56 4.87
C ARG A 193 6.65 22.71 5.27
N PRO A 194 7.84 23.31 5.47
CA PRO A 194 8.99 22.60 6.01
C PRO A 194 8.73 22.04 7.40
N PHE A 195 9.21 20.82 7.66
CA PHE A 195 9.08 20.16 8.96
C PHE A 195 9.55 21.03 10.15
N ALA A 196 10.61 21.83 9.96
CA ALA A 196 11.17 22.69 11.01
C ALA A 196 10.25 23.83 11.47
N GLU A 197 9.19 24.14 10.71
CA GLU A 197 8.21 25.18 11.05
C GLU A 197 6.95 24.62 11.73
N LEU A 198 6.80 23.29 11.78
CA LEU A 198 5.65 22.63 12.36
C LEU A 198 5.81 22.54 13.89
N LYS A 199 4.72 22.77 14.63
CA LYS A 199 4.64 22.50 16.06
C LYS A 199 4.25 21.05 16.32
N ASN A 200 3.41 20.49 15.45
CA ASN A 200 3.03 19.09 15.39
C ASN A 200 3.20 18.59 13.95
N VAL A 201 3.65 17.35 13.76
CA VAL A 201 3.81 16.77 12.41
C VAL A 201 2.50 16.62 11.65
N CYS A 202 1.37 16.69 12.35
CA CYS A 202 0.02 16.69 11.79
C CYS A 202 -0.53 18.10 11.51
N ASP A 203 0.22 19.17 11.82
CA ASP A 203 -0.21 20.54 11.52
C ASP A 203 -0.61 20.67 10.04
N ASP A 204 -1.71 21.36 9.78
CA ASP A 204 -2.28 21.61 8.44
C ASP A 204 -2.84 20.37 7.70
N ILE A 205 -2.74 19.16 8.27
CA ILE A 205 -3.34 17.94 7.71
C ILE A 205 -4.81 17.86 8.13
N ALA A 206 -5.70 17.59 7.17
CA ALA A 206 -7.13 17.44 7.46
C ALA A 206 -7.40 16.27 8.42
N ASP A 207 -7.97 16.58 9.60
CA ASP A 207 -8.47 15.57 10.55
C ASP A 207 -9.86 15.08 10.15
N LEU A 208 -9.88 14.04 9.32
CA LEU A 208 -11.11 13.41 8.86
C LEU A 208 -11.78 12.50 9.91
N SER A 209 -11.25 12.42 11.14
CA SER A 209 -11.97 11.84 12.28
C SER A 209 -13.01 12.82 12.86
N ASN A 210 -12.83 14.12 12.59
CA ASN A 210 -13.82 15.13 12.90
C ASN A 210 -15.02 15.04 11.93
N PRO A 211 -16.26 14.86 12.40
CA PRO A 211 -17.43 14.71 11.52
C PRO A 211 -17.69 15.91 10.60
N LYS A 212 -17.40 17.14 11.06
CA LYS A 212 -17.62 18.36 10.25
C LYS A 212 -16.61 18.44 9.11
N GLU A 213 -15.35 18.18 9.43
CA GLU A 213 -14.25 18.15 8.46
C GLU A 213 -14.49 17.07 7.40
N ALA A 214 -14.84 15.85 7.84
CA ALA A 214 -15.14 14.73 6.94
C ALA A 214 -16.33 15.01 6.02
N GLU A 215 -17.39 15.64 6.52
CA GLU A 215 -18.56 16.01 5.71
C GLU A 215 -18.22 17.11 4.69
N ASN A 216 -17.40 18.09 5.07
CA ASN A 216 -16.92 19.12 4.14
C ASN A 216 -16.01 18.53 3.05
N TYR A 217 -15.09 17.63 3.44
CA TYR A 217 -14.25 16.89 2.53
C TYR A 217 -15.06 16.07 1.52
N LYS A 218 -16.14 15.38 1.94
CA LYS A 218 -17.01 14.63 1.01
C LYS A 218 -17.59 15.53 -0.07
N LYS A 219 -18.12 16.69 0.31
CA LYS A 219 -18.66 17.68 -0.63
C LYS A 219 -17.59 18.21 -1.59
N ALA A 220 -16.40 18.52 -1.07
CA ALA A 220 -15.26 18.95 -1.89
C ALA A 220 -14.83 17.86 -2.90
N SER A 221 -14.81 16.59 -2.46
CA SER A 221 -14.46 15.44 -3.29
C SER A 221 -15.46 15.24 -4.43
N GLU A 222 -16.76 15.34 -4.15
CA GLU A 222 -17.81 15.25 -5.17
C GLU A 222 -17.66 16.32 -6.25
N GLN A 223 -17.34 17.56 -5.85
CA GLN A 223 -17.10 18.64 -6.80
C GLN A 223 -15.84 18.38 -7.63
N TYR A 224 -14.76 17.97 -6.97
CA TYR A 224 -13.51 17.63 -7.64
C TYR A 224 -13.66 16.52 -8.67
N TYR A 225 -14.44 15.47 -8.40
CA TYR A 225 -14.71 14.42 -9.39
C TYR A 225 -15.48 14.93 -10.60
N LYS A 226 -16.40 15.88 -10.43
CA LYS A 226 -17.09 16.54 -11.55
C LYS A 226 -16.11 17.35 -12.38
N ASP A 227 -15.21 18.09 -11.72
CA ASP A 227 -14.21 18.93 -12.39
C ASP A 227 -13.16 18.10 -13.12
N MET A 228 -12.69 17.00 -12.51
CA MET A 228 -11.81 16.02 -13.15
C MET A 228 -12.45 15.46 -14.42
N LYS A 229 -13.72 15.05 -14.35
CA LYS A 229 -14.44 14.51 -15.51
C LYS A 229 -14.58 15.57 -16.60
N ALA A 230 -15.01 16.78 -16.25
CA ALA A 230 -15.14 17.87 -17.22
C ALA A 230 -13.78 18.22 -17.89
N THR A 231 -12.69 18.15 -17.13
CA THR A 231 -11.32 18.38 -17.64
C THR A 231 -10.87 17.26 -18.57
N ALA A 232 -11.17 16.00 -18.22
CA ALA A 232 -10.93 14.84 -19.07
C ALA A 232 -11.70 14.93 -20.39
N ASP A 233 -12.98 15.34 -20.35
CA ASP A 233 -13.83 15.51 -21.52
C ASP A 233 -13.31 16.60 -22.48
N ARG A 234 -12.54 17.57 -21.97
CA ARG A 234 -11.84 18.59 -22.78
C ARG A 234 -10.48 18.12 -23.31
N GLY A 235 -10.01 16.93 -22.93
CA GLY A 235 -8.67 16.43 -23.29
C GLY A 235 -7.53 17.16 -22.58
N GLU A 236 -7.82 17.82 -21.45
CA GLU A 236 -6.85 18.56 -20.65
C GLU A 236 -6.22 17.66 -19.57
N ALA A 237 -5.03 18.04 -19.11
CA ALA A 237 -4.35 17.33 -18.03
C ALA A 237 -5.11 17.51 -16.70
N ILE A 238 -5.39 16.40 -16.02
CA ILE A 238 -6.09 16.40 -14.75
C ILE A 238 -5.08 16.63 -13.61
N HIS A 239 -5.36 17.60 -12.75
CA HIS A 239 -4.60 17.75 -11.51
C HIS A 239 -5.02 16.66 -10.52
N GLY A 240 -4.10 15.74 -10.19
CA GLY A 240 -4.39 14.52 -9.43
C GLY A 240 -4.49 14.69 -7.90
N VAL A 241 -4.31 15.91 -7.39
CA VAL A 241 -4.45 16.25 -5.97
C VAL A 241 -5.67 17.15 -5.81
N LEU A 242 -6.55 16.80 -4.89
CA LEU A 242 -7.63 17.68 -4.47
C LEU A 242 -7.04 18.81 -3.60
N GLU A 243 -7.11 20.05 -4.08
CA GLU A 243 -6.82 21.21 -3.25
C GLU A 243 -7.97 21.42 -2.26
N TYR A 244 -7.66 21.26 -0.99
CA TYR A 244 -8.63 21.28 0.10
C TYR A 244 -8.13 22.20 1.22
N VAL A 245 -9.06 22.99 1.77
CA VAL A 245 -8.83 23.90 2.90
C VAL A 245 -9.57 23.34 4.09
N ASN A 246 -8.82 23.08 5.17
CA ASN A 246 -9.40 22.56 6.41
C ASN A 246 -10.38 23.57 7.00
N ILE A 247 -11.49 23.10 7.55
CA ILE A 247 -12.49 23.96 8.20
C ILE A 247 -12.45 23.86 9.73
N VAL A 248 -11.72 22.88 10.23
CA VAL A 248 -11.35 22.70 11.63
C VAL A 248 -9.85 22.98 11.78
N PRO A 249 -9.44 23.72 12.81
CA PRO A 249 -8.04 23.99 13.11
C PRO A 249 -7.29 22.74 13.59
#